data_AF-A0A8J2JNK7-F1
#
_entry.id   AF-A0A8J2JNK7-F1
#
_cell.length_a   1.000
_cell.length_b   1.000
_cell.length_c   1.000
_cell.angle_alpha   90.00
_cell.angle_beta   90.00
_cell.angle_gamma   90.00
#
_symmetry.space_group_name_H-M   'P 1'
#
loop_
_entity.id
_entity.type
_entity.pdbx_description
1 polymer ?
#
loop_
_entity_poly.entity_id
_entity_poly.type
_entity_poly.pdbx_seq_one_letter_code
_entity_poly.pdbx_strand_id
1 'polypeptide(L)'
;MWRGEAGVYIQTQYFSFAIGTIVAPMLMKPFLLEESKTENTTHGVSFPDSISTAILSSNNTEESQFYIPFSIGGSIIVLGASLILFLFFFDKYVPPSQDPSEENQVNEDYYTSPEDDTGSMAKLLKKIRNLDWDKITLITLSAFVLGFYQGMELCTFQFLPTFTHYTDLRLSEPDGAAVLSGLTGAYTAGRLAGILISYKKVSPALILVFNLIFATMGNVILLIFANSNLTLLWVGAVLLGLGYSTVFACVYDHIEKHLQVTNLIGALLLIVGGLVPVVYPLIVGDSVERKPLVLMYVIFFSLSMCTVIFSGIYYLTVIRKRVSIPQEGF
;
A
#
# COMPACT_ATOMS: atom_id res chain seq x y z
N MET A 1 8.29 -18.65 13.54
CA MET A 1 9.26 -18.28 12.51
C MET A 1 10.24 -17.23 13.02
N TRP A 2 9.81 -16.21 13.79
CA TRP A 2 10.73 -15.28 14.43
C TRP A 2 10.25 -14.96 15.85
N ARG A 3 10.74 -15.73 16.85
CA ARG A 3 10.48 -15.45 18.27
C ARG A 3 11.26 -14.17 18.63
N GLY A 4 10.61 -13.00 18.51
CA GLY A 4 11.15 -11.70 18.95
C GLY A 4 11.59 -10.73 17.84
N GLU A 5 11.84 -11.20 16.61
CA GLU A 5 12.35 -10.34 15.51
C GLU A 5 11.40 -10.22 14.30
N ALA A 6 10.18 -10.79 14.37
CA ALA A 6 9.23 -10.80 13.25
C ALA A 6 8.96 -9.41 12.66
N GLY A 7 8.91 -8.38 13.51
CA GLY A 7 8.72 -7.00 13.08
C GLY A 7 9.82 -6.49 12.15
N VAL A 8 11.08 -6.89 12.36
CA VAL A 8 12.21 -6.44 11.52
C VAL A 8 12.10 -7.02 10.11
N TYR A 9 11.82 -8.31 9.98
CA TYR A 9 11.65 -8.96 8.67
C TYR A 9 10.46 -8.42 7.89
N ILE A 10 9.34 -8.18 8.57
CA ILE A 10 8.16 -7.56 7.96
C ILE A 10 8.50 -6.14 7.46
N GLN A 11 9.20 -5.35 8.27
CA GLN A 11 9.65 -4.02 7.85
C GLN A 11 10.64 -4.06 6.68
N THR A 12 11.57 -5.03 6.64
CA THR A 12 12.49 -5.22 5.51
C THR A 12 11.74 -5.57 4.22
N GLN A 13 10.75 -6.47 4.30
CA GLN A 13 9.91 -6.82 3.14
C GLN A 13 9.18 -5.58 2.59
N TYR A 14 8.59 -4.78 3.47
CA TYR A 14 7.94 -3.53 3.08
C TYR A 14 8.95 -2.51 2.53
N PHE A 15 10.15 -2.43 3.08
CA PHE A 15 11.20 -1.58 2.53
C PHE A 15 11.60 -2.00 1.10
N SER A 16 11.78 -3.31 0.84
CA SER A 16 12.03 -3.83 -0.51
C SER A 16 10.89 -3.51 -1.48
N PHE A 17 9.63 -3.60 -1.03
CA PHE A 17 8.49 -3.15 -1.81
C PHE A 17 8.59 -1.66 -2.18
N ALA A 18 8.96 -0.81 -1.22
CA ALA A 18 9.11 0.64 -1.45
C ALA A 18 10.23 0.98 -2.45
N ILE A 19 11.35 0.25 -2.43
CA ILE A 19 12.37 0.37 -3.47
C ILE A 19 11.80 0.03 -4.85
N GLY A 20 11.04 -1.06 -4.95
CA GLY A 20 10.38 -1.47 -6.18
C GLY A 20 9.45 -0.38 -6.75
N THR A 21 8.70 0.30 -5.89
CA THR A 21 7.78 1.36 -6.32
C THR A 21 8.50 2.63 -6.79
N ILE A 22 9.74 2.90 -6.36
CA ILE A 22 10.57 3.99 -6.92
C ILE A 22 11.17 3.59 -8.26
N VAL A 23 11.73 2.38 -8.35
CA VAL A 23 12.49 1.95 -9.54
C VAL A 23 11.55 1.79 -10.73
N ALA A 24 10.32 1.30 -10.52
CA ALA A 24 9.35 1.06 -11.59
C ALA A 24 9.02 2.30 -12.46
N PRO A 25 8.58 3.44 -11.92
CA PRO A 25 8.28 4.63 -12.73
C PRO A 25 9.55 5.25 -13.35
N MET A 26 10.70 5.19 -12.68
CA MET A 26 11.96 5.66 -13.26
C MET A 26 12.42 4.80 -14.45
N LEU A 27 12.22 3.48 -14.38
CA LEU A 27 12.48 2.55 -15.47
C LEU A 27 11.50 2.77 -16.64
N MET A 28 10.25 3.13 -16.36
CA MET A 28 9.21 3.34 -17.38
C MET A 28 9.41 4.66 -18.13
N LYS A 29 9.87 5.72 -17.46
CA LYS A 29 10.00 7.08 -18.01
C LYS A 29 10.62 7.18 -19.42
N PRO A 30 11.76 6.54 -19.75
CA PRO A 30 12.38 6.67 -21.07
C PRO A 30 11.62 5.96 -22.20
N PHE A 31 10.64 5.11 -21.88
CA PHE A 31 9.85 4.37 -22.86
C PHE A 31 8.43 4.94 -23.05
N LEU A 32 8.11 6.03 -22.35
CA LEU A 32 6.86 6.79 -22.57
C LEU A 32 7.07 7.73 -23.75
N LEU A 33 6.13 7.74 -24.69
CA LEU A 33 6.20 8.58 -25.88
C LEU A 33 6.15 10.05 -25.45
N GLU A 34 7.18 10.81 -25.83
CA GLU A 34 7.16 12.26 -25.67
C GLU A 34 6.29 12.82 -26.79
N GLU A 35 5.04 13.16 -26.49
CA GLU A 35 4.18 13.86 -27.45
C GLU A 35 4.88 15.18 -27.80
N SER A 36 5.44 15.24 -29.00
CA SER A 36 6.08 16.44 -29.51
C SER A 36 5.05 17.56 -29.50
N LYS A 37 5.20 18.51 -28.55
CA LYS A 37 4.51 19.80 -28.62
C LYS A 37 4.88 20.43 -29.96
N THR A 38 4.02 20.25 -30.95
CA THR A 38 4.06 21.06 -32.16
C THR A 38 3.58 22.44 -31.71
N GLU A 39 4.52 23.26 -31.27
CA GLU A 39 4.29 24.68 -31.14
C GLU A 39 3.93 25.19 -32.53
N ASN A 40 2.65 25.48 -32.75
CA ASN A 40 2.19 26.23 -33.91
C ASN A 40 2.66 27.68 -33.76
N THR A 41 3.95 27.93 -33.97
CA THR A 41 4.46 29.27 -34.22
C THR A 41 4.02 29.64 -35.64
N THR A 42 2.91 30.37 -35.74
CA THR A 42 2.52 31.08 -36.96
C THR A 42 3.61 32.09 -37.33
N HIS A 43 4.55 31.66 -38.16
CA HIS A 43 5.28 32.55 -39.05
C HIS A 43 5.00 32.07 -40.47
N GLY A 44 4.15 32.83 -41.16
CA GLY A 44 3.91 32.62 -42.58
C GLY A 44 5.22 32.78 -43.36
N VAL A 45 5.44 31.92 -44.34
CA VAL A 45 6.08 32.18 -45.64
C VAL A 45 5.98 30.89 -46.50
N SER A 46 5.44 31.08 -47.70
CA SER A 46 5.33 30.27 -48.92
C SER A 46 6.10 28.94 -49.09
N PHE A 47 5.39 27.91 -49.61
CA PHE A 47 5.91 26.69 -50.26
C PHE A 47 6.48 26.96 -51.66
N PRO A 48 7.47 26.16 -52.17
CA PRO A 48 7.12 24.95 -52.96
C PRO A 48 8.08 23.72 -52.84
N ASP A 49 7.54 22.55 -53.20
CA ASP A 49 8.17 21.36 -53.82
C ASP A 49 9.28 20.56 -53.10
N SER A 50 8.98 20.00 -51.92
CA SER A 50 9.75 18.86 -51.34
C SER A 50 8.89 17.78 -50.66
N ILE A 51 7.57 17.79 -50.92
CA ILE A 51 6.57 16.94 -50.23
C ILE A 51 6.69 15.44 -50.58
N SER A 52 7.43 15.05 -51.61
CA SER A 52 7.50 13.62 -52.01
C SER A 52 8.55 12.78 -51.25
N THR A 53 9.49 13.40 -50.52
CA THR A 53 10.52 12.64 -49.77
C THR A 53 10.22 12.50 -48.28
N ALA A 54 9.32 13.33 -47.72
CA ALA A 54 8.92 13.26 -46.32
C ALA A 54 7.85 12.17 -46.04
N ILE A 55 7.09 11.76 -47.07
CA ILE A 55 6.03 10.75 -46.94
C ILE A 55 6.62 9.32 -46.85
N LEU A 56 7.87 9.10 -47.27
CA LEU A 56 8.56 7.80 -47.13
C LEU A 56 9.25 7.60 -45.78
N SER A 57 9.36 8.63 -44.94
CA SER A 57 9.97 8.56 -43.61
C SER A 57 8.97 8.60 -42.45
N SER A 58 7.68 8.80 -42.70
CA SER A 58 6.64 8.80 -41.65
C SER A 58 5.94 7.44 -41.48
N ASN A 59 6.44 6.38 -42.11
CA ASN A 59 5.88 5.02 -41.98
C ASN A 59 6.58 4.17 -40.90
N ASN A 60 7.44 4.79 -40.09
CA ASN A 60 7.81 4.20 -38.81
C ASN A 60 6.65 4.48 -37.86
N THR A 61 5.66 3.59 -37.86
CA THR A 61 4.92 3.27 -36.64
C THR A 61 5.99 3.02 -35.58
N GLU A 62 6.26 4.01 -34.73
CA GLU A 62 7.07 3.80 -33.54
C GLU A 62 6.33 2.76 -32.70
N GLU A 63 6.73 1.50 -32.87
CA GLU A 63 6.24 0.40 -32.05
C GLU A 63 6.51 0.80 -30.61
N SER A 64 5.42 0.93 -29.86
CA SER A 64 5.45 1.33 -28.47
C SER A 64 6.38 0.38 -27.71
N GLN A 65 7.56 0.86 -27.29
CA GLN A 65 8.64 0.03 -26.73
C GLN A 65 8.34 -0.51 -25.31
N PHE A 66 7.06 -0.58 -24.92
CA PHE A 66 6.60 -1.06 -23.62
C PHE A 66 7.05 -2.49 -23.31
N TYR A 67 7.29 -3.33 -24.33
CA TYR A 67 7.77 -4.70 -24.12
C TYR A 67 9.11 -4.76 -23.36
N ILE A 68 9.96 -3.74 -23.47
CA ILE A 68 11.28 -3.68 -22.79
C ILE A 68 11.11 -3.58 -21.27
N PRO A 69 10.45 -2.55 -20.69
CA PRO A 69 10.26 -2.47 -19.24
C PRO A 69 9.44 -3.63 -18.68
N PHE A 70 8.42 -4.13 -19.41
CA PHE A 70 7.66 -5.32 -18.98
C PHE A 70 8.53 -6.59 -18.94
N SER A 71 9.43 -6.78 -19.91
CA SER A 71 10.36 -7.91 -19.93
C SER A 71 11.38 -7.83 -18.78
N ILE A 72 11.87 -6.63 -18.45
CA ILE A 72 12.78 -6.42 -17.31
C ILE A 72 12.06 -6.76 -16.00
N GLY A 73 10.85 -6.20 -15.79
CA GLY A 73 10.05 -6.47 -14.60
C GLY A 73 9.71 -7.95 -14.44
N GLY A 74 9.28 -8.61 -15.53
CA GLY A 74 9.01 -10.05 -15.55
C GLY A 74 10.24 -10.89 -15.21
N SER A 75 11.42 -10.52 -15.72
CA SER A 75 12.67 -11.22 -15.43
C SER A 75 13.06 -11.16 -13.95
N ILE A 76 12.85 -10.01 -13.30
CA ILE A 76 13.10 -9.85 -11.85
C ILE A 76 12.15 -10.75 -11.04
N ILE A 77 10.87 -10.81 -11.41
CA ILE A 77 9.88 -11.66 -10.73
C ILE A 77 10.25 -13.14 -10.89
N VAL A 78 10.59 -13.58 -12.10
CA VAL A 78 11.00 -14.97 -12.37
C VAL A 78 12.27 -15.32 -11.60
N LEU A 79 13.25 -14.42 -11.52
CA LEU A 79 14.47 -14.63 -10.74
C LEU A 79 14.16 -14.76 -9.25
N GLY A 80 13.29 -13.90 -8.71
CA GLY A 80 12.83 -14.00 -7.31
C GLY A 80 12.09 -15.30 -7.02
N ALA A 81 11.16 -15.71 -7.89
CA ALA A 81 10.45 -16.98 -7.77
C ALA A 81 11.40 -18.17 -7.86
N SER A 82 12.39 -18.11 -8.74
CA SER A 82 13.41 -19.15 -8.90
C SER A 82 14.30 -19.26 -7.66
N LEU A 83 14.67 -18.14 -7.02
CA LEU A 83 15.41 -18.12 -5.75
C LEU A 83 14.60 -18.74 -4.61
N ILE A 84 13.30 -18.42 -4.48
CA ILE A 84 12.43 -19.02 -3.47
C ILE A 84 12.30 -20.53 -3.71
N LEU A 85 12.12 -20.94 -4.96
CA LEU A 85 12.04 -22.34 -5.34
C LEU A 85 13.36 -23.08 -5.06
N PHE A 86 14.50 -22.45 -5.34
CA PHE A 86 15.82 -22.95 -4.96
C PHE A 86 15.91 -23.12 -3.44
N LEU A 87 15.60 -22.10 -2.65
CA LEU A 87 15.61 -22.18 -1.18
C LEU A 87 14.68 -23.28 -0.65
N PHE A 88 13.53 -23.51 -1.29
CA PHE A 88 12.61 -24.59 -0.92
C PHE A 88 13.24 -25.99 -1.08
N PHE A 89 14.09 -26.19 -2.10
CA PHE A 89 14.78 -27.46 -2.32
C PHE A 89 16.04 -27.63 -1.43
N PHE A 90 16.76 -26.54 -1.14
CA PHE A 90 18.04 -26.61 -0.42
C PHE A 90 17.92 -26.41 1.09
N ASP A 91 17.01 -25.54 1.55
CA ASP A 91 16.71 -25.31 2.96
C ASP A 91 15.34 -25.91 3.29
N LYS A 92 15.35 -27.20 3.67
CA LYS A 92 14.13 -27.87 4.11
C LYS A 92 13.60 -27.15 5.35
N TYR A 93 12.38 -26.61 5.24
CA TYR A 93 11.68 -25.97 6.36
C TYR A 93 11.66 -26.92 7.57
N VAL A 94 12.38 -26.54 8.62
CA VAL A 94 12.28 -27.18 9.93
C VAL A 94 11.35 -26.31 10.77
N PRO A 95 10.16 -26.79 11.15
CA PRO A 95 9.30 -26.03 12.05
C PRO A 95 10.05 -25.81 13.38
N PRO A 96 9.95 -24.61 13.99
CA PRO A 96 10.62 -24.33 15.25
C PRO A 96 10.15 -25.32 16.31
N SER A 97 11.09 -26.00 16.98
CA SER A 97 10.80 -26.89 18.12
C SER A 97 10.06 -26.10 19.18
N GLN A 98 8.82 -26.51 19.47
CA GLN A 98 8.03 -25.95 20.56
C GLN A 98 8.75 -26.27 21.88
N ASP A 99 8.76 -25.31 22.80
CA ASP A 99 9.21 -25.62 24.16
C ASP A 99 8.28 -26.68 24.74
N PRO A 100 8.78 -27.74 25.40
CA PRO A 100 7.94 -28.83 25.91
C PRO A 100 6.82 -28.37 26.86
N SER A 101 6.95 -27.19 27.47
CA SER A 101 5.95 -26.61 28.36
C SER A 101 4.74 -26.00 27.64
N GLU A 102 4.90 -25.46 26.43
CA GLU A 102 3.78 -25.02 25.58
C GLU A 102 3.24 -26.19 24.75
N GLU A 103 4.11 -27.13 24.36
CA GLU A 103 3.73 -28.34 23.63
C GLU A 103 2.86 -29.27 24.47
N ASN A 104 3.12 -29.44 25.78
CA ASN A 104 2.27 -30.31 26.61
C ASN A 104 0.83 -29.78 26.79
N GLN A 105 0.60 -28.46 26.74
CA GLN A 105 -0.77 -27.90 26.74
C GLN A 105 -1.41 -27.94 25.35
N VAL A 106 -0.63 -27.80 24.27
CA VAL A 106 -1.14 -27.83 22.89
C VAL A 106 -1.33 -29.27 22.37
N ASN A 107 -0.51 -30.23 22.80
CA ASN A 107 -0.55 -31.63 22.41
C ASN A 107 -1.65 -32.41 23.12
N GLU A 108 -2.00 -32.11 24.37
CA GLU A 108 -3.21 -32.68 25.00
C GLU A 108 -4.49 -32.30 24.20
N ASP A 109 -4.53 -31.10 23.63
CA ASP A 109 -5.63 -30.65 22.76
C ASP A 109 -5.54 -31.21 21.32
N TYR A 110 -4.33 -31.55 20.83
CA TYR A 110 -4.10 -31.99 19.45
C TYR A 110 -4.22 -33.51 19.24
N TYR A 111 -3.80 -34.34 20.21
CA TYR A 111 -3.82 -35.80 20.05
C TYR A 111 -5.14 -36.49 20.42
N THR A 112 -6.13 -35.76 20.95
CA THR A 112 -7.39 -36.37 21.43
C THR A 112 -8.53 -36.38 20.39
N SER A 113 -8.25 -36.37 19.08
CA SER A 113 -9.33 -36.61 18.11
C SER A 113 -8.83 -37.11 16.75
N PRO A 114 -9.32 -38.27 16.28
CA PRO A 114 -8.90 -38.85 15.01
C PRO A 114 -9.40 -38.02 13.81
N GLU A 115 -8.65 -38.18 12.72
CA GLU A 115 -8.76 -37.55 11.40
C GLU A 115 -10.20 -37.46 10.85
N ASP A 116 -10.67 -36.24 10.62
CA ASP A 116 -11.77 -35.95 9.70
C ASP A 116 -11.59 -34.50 9.20
N ASP A 117 -11.26 -34.31 7.92
CA ASP A 117 -10.96 -33.00 7.31
C ASP A 117 -12.14 -32.01 7.40
N THR A 118 -13.36 -32.53 7.58
CA THR A 118 -14.57 -31.76 7.86
C THR A 118 -14.49 -31.04 9.23
N GLY A 119 -13.68 -31.56 10.14
CA GLY A 119 -13.49 -31.07 11.51
C GLY A 119 -12.55 -29.87 11.62
N SER A 120 -11.67 -29.61 10.65
CA SER A 120 -10.71 -28.50 10.73
C SER A 120 -11.40 -27.14 10.64
N MET A 121 -12.31 -26.97 9.67
CA MET A 121 -13.11 -25.75 9.55
C MET A 121 -14.11 -25.61 10.71
N ALA A 122 -14.73 -26.71 11.16
CA ALA A 122 -15.60 -26.70 12.33
C ALA A 122 -14.86 -26.34 13.63
N LYS A 123 -13.62 -26.81 13.82
CA LYS A 123 -12.73 -26.43 14.94
C LYS A 123 -12.33 -24.95 14.84
N LEU A 124 -12.00 -24.46 13.65
CA LEU A 124 -11.70 -23.03 13.42
C LEU A 124 -12.91 -22.14 13.75
N LEU A 125 -14.10 -22.51 13.27
CA LEU A 125 -15.35 -21.81 13.57
C LEU A 125 -15.68 -21.85 15.07
N LYS A 126 -15.44 -22.98 15.75
CA LYS A 126 -15.62 -23.11 17.20
C LYS A 126 -14.61 -22.24 17.98
N LYS A 127 -13.38 -22.11 17.49
CA LYS A 127 -12.35 -21.23 18.04
C LYS A 127 -12.70 -19.75 17.87
N ILE A 128 -13.21 -19.36 16.70
CA ILE A 128 -13.73 -18.00 16.44
C ILE A 128 -14.96 -17.72 17.31
N ARG A 129 -15.85 -18.70 17.48
CA ARG A 129 -17.05 -18.57 18.33
C ARG A 129 -16.73 -18.41 19.82
N ASN A 130 -15.59 -18.93 20.28
CA ASN A 130 -15.13 -18.79 21.65
C ASN A 130 -14.28 -17.53 21.90
N LEU A 131 -14.05 -16.68 20.88
CA LEU A 131 -13.41 -15.39 21.09
C LEU A 131 -14.40 -14.40 21.73
N ASP A 132 -13.91 -13.62 22.70
CA ASP A 132 -14.68 -12.51 23.28
C ASP A 132 -15.12 -11.53 22.18
N TRP A 133 -16.36 -11.04 22.25
CA TRP A 133 -16.92 -10.07 21.30
C TRP A 133 -16.04 -8.82 21.11
N ASP A 134 -15.36 -8.38 22.17
CA ASP A 134 -14.42 -7.27 22.11
C ASP A 134 -13.19 -7.58 21.23
N LYS A 135 -12.69 -8.82 21.24
CA LYS A 135 -11.57 -9.27 20.39
C LYS A 135 -12.00 -9.41 18.94
N ILE A 136 -13.17 -9.97 18.68
CA ILE A 136 -13.72 -10.09 17.31
C ILE A 136 -13.92 -8.69 16.72
N THR A 137 -14.47 -7.76 17.50
CA THR A 137 -14.65 -6.36 17.10
C THR A 137 -13.31 -5.70 16.79
N LEU A 138 -12.30 -5.88 17.64
CA LEU A 138 -10.95 -5.35 17.40
C LEU A 138 -10.34 -5.89 16.11
N ILE A 139 -10.36 -7.21 15.89
CA ILE A 139 -9.84 -7.85 14.67
C ILE A 139 -10.55 -7.29 13.43
N THR A 140 -11.87 -7.15 13.50
CA THR A 140 -12.69 -6.69 12.38
C THR A 140 -12.37 -5.23 12.04
N LEU A 141 -12.36 -4.33 13.03
CA LEU A 141 -12.03 -2.92 12.84
C LEU A 141 -10.60 -2.76 12.28
N SER A 142 -9.65 -3.53 12.82
CA SER A 142 -8.27 -3.55 12.34
C SER A 142 -8.14 -4.00 10.89
N ALA A 143 -8.85 -5.05 10.48
CA ALA A 143 -8.87 -5.51 9.10
C ALA A 143 -9.40 -4.42 8.15
N PHE A 144 -10.47 -3.73 8.55
CA PHE A 144 -11.02 -2.62 7.75
C PHE A 144 -10.05 -1.45 7.63
N VAL A 145 -9.38 -1.03 8.72
CA VAL A 145 -8.35 0.03 8.64
C VAL A 145 -7.27 -0.34 7.64
N LEU A 146 -6.75 -1.57 7.72
CA LEU A 146 -5.72 -2.06 6.80
C LEU A 146 -6.23 -2.07 5.35
N GLY A 147 -7.47 -2.50 5.13
CA GLY A 147 -8.06 -2.55 3.79
C GLY A 147 -8.36 -1.18 3.18
N PHE A 148 -8.93 -0.25 3.95
CA PHE A 148 -9.11 1.14 3.50
C PHE A 148 -7.77 1.80 3.18
N TYR A 149 -6.78 1.62 4.06
CA TYR A 149 -5.42 2.11 3.85
C TYR A 149 -4.78 1.54 2.58
N GLN A 150 -4.83 0.23 2.40
CA GLN A 150 -4.20 -0.40 1.24
C GLN A 150 -4.93 -0.04 -0.05
N GLY A 151 -6.25 0.13 -0.01
CA GLY A 151 -7.04 0.58 -1.14
C GLY A 151 -6.64 1.99 -1.60
N MET A 152 -6.54 2.95 -0.67
CA MET A 152 -6.13 4.30 -1.04
C MET A 152 -4.67 4.39 -1.51
N GLU A 153 -3.76 3.64 -0.89
CA GLU A 153 -2.34 3.61 -1.25
C GLU A 153 -2.15 3.07 -2.68
N LEU A 154 -2.66 1.86 -2.94
CA LEU A 154 -2.52 1.21 -4.25
C LEU A 154 -3.25 1.98 -5.35
N CYS A 155 -4.45 2.49 -5.06
CA CYS A 155 -5.20 3.30 -6.01
C CYS A 155 -4.47 4.60 -6.35
N THR A 156 -3.81 5.23 -5.38
CA THR A 156 -2.98 6.42 -5.65
C THR A 156 -1.80 6.06 -6.53
N PHE A 157 -1.04 5.00 -6.22
CA PHE A 157 0.11 4.62 -7.05
C PHE A 157 -0.29 4.26 -8.48
N GLN A 158 -1.43 3.59 -8.64
CA GLN A 158 -1.92 3.15 -9.95
C GLN A 158 -2.43 4.31 -10.80
N PHE A 159 -3.21 5.23 -10.23
CA PHE A 159 -3.94 6.24 -11.00
C PHE A 159 -3.37 7.65 -10.88
N LEU A 160 -2.33 7.90 -10.08
CA LEU A 160 -1.74 9.24 -10.00
C LEU A 160 -1.19 9.74 -11.34
N PRO A 161 -0.47 8.94 -12.16
CA PRO A 161 -0.04 9.40 -13.49
C PRO A 161 -1.22 9.72 -14.43
N THR A 162 -2.26 8.89 -14.38
CA THR A 162 -3.50 9.13 -15.14
C THR A 162 -4.19 10.41 -14.67
N PHE A 163 -4.25 10.61 -13.35
CA PHE A 163 -4.78 11.82 -12.75
C PHE A 163 -4.03 13.07 -13.21
N THR A 164 -2.69 13.07 -13.21
CA THR A 164 -1.89 14.23 -13.64
C THR A 164 -2.01 14.53 -15.14
N HIS A 165 -2.32 13.51 -15.95
CA HIS A 165 -2.58 13.69 -17.37
C HIS A 165 -3.95 14.33 -17.65
N TYR A 166 -4.99 13.90 -16.93
CA TYR A 166 -6.37 14.36 -17.15
C TYR A 166 -6.78 15.60 -16.35
N THR A 167 -5.97 16.10 -15.41
CA THR A 167 -6.19 17.40 -14.77
C THR A 167 -6.01 18.56 -15.75
N ASP A 168 -6.50 19.75 -15.40
CA ASP A 168 -6.44 20.93 -16.26
C ASP A 168 -5.01 21.38 -16.62
N LEU A 169 -3.99 20.91 -15.87
CA LEU A 169 -2.57 21.12 -16.20
C LEU A 169 -2.09 20.28 -17.39
N ARG A 170 -2.78 19.19 -17.75
CA ARG A 170 -2.45 18.29 -18.86
C ARG A 170 -0.97 17.94 -18.93
N LEU A 171 -0.45 17.33 -17.87
CA LEU A 171 0.96 16.93 -17.83
C LEU A 171 1.23 15.87 -18.89
N SER A 172 2.44 15.91 -19.45
CA SER A 172 2.95 14.87 -20.34
C SER A 172 3.07 13.54 -19.59
N GLU A 173 3.03 12.40 -20.29
CA GLU A 173 3.21 11.08 -19.65
C GLU A 173 4.52 10.98 -18.84
N PRO A 174 5.68 11.47 -19.33
CA PRO A 174 6.93 11.47 -18.56
C PRO A 174 6.88 12.33 -17.30
N ASP A 175 6.15 13.45 -17.33
CA ASP A 175 5.98 14.33 -16.16
C ASP A 175 5.07 13.69 -15.11
N GLY A 176 4.01 12.99 -15.53
CA GLY A 176 3.16 12.21 -14.63
C GLY A 176 3.93 11.08 -13.93
N ALA A 177 4.78 10.37 -14.67
CA ALA A 177 5.69 9.38 -14.10
C ALA A 177 6.72 10.01 -13.14
N ALA A 178 7.18 11.23 -13.40
CA ALA A 178 8.07 11.96 -12.50
C ALA A 178 7.38 12.30 -11.18
N VAL A 179 6.14 12.81 -11.21
CA VAL A 179 5.34 13.09 -9.99
C VAL A 179 5.14 11.80 -9.18
N LEU A 180 4.80 10.69 -9.83
CA LEU A 180 4.68 9.40 -9.16
C LEU A 180 6.01 8.97 -8.52
N SER A 181 7.13 9.14 -9.22
CA SER A 181 8.47 8.87 -8.69
C SER A 181 8.77 9.72 -7.45
N GLY A 182 8.33 10.98 -7.43
CA GLY A 182 8.43 11.86 -6.26
C GLY A 182 7.62 11.35 -5.07
N LEU A 183 6.38 10.91 -5.33
CA LEU A 183 5.51 10.33 -4.31
C LEU A 183 6.12 9.05 -3.71
N THR A 184 6.55 8.11 -4.55
CA THR A 184 7.16 6.83 -4.11
C THR A 184 8.53 7.06 -3.47
N GLY A 185 9.26 8.08 -3.93
CA GLY A 185 10.50 8.58 -3.32
C GLY A 185 10.27 9.03 -1.88
N ALA A 186 9.29 9.90 -1.69
CA ALA A 186 8.88 10.38 -0.37
C ALA A 186 8.36 9.25 0.52
N TYR A 187 7.59 8.31 -0.04
CA TYR A 187 7.12 7.12 0.67
C TYR A 187 8.27 6.27 1.23
N THR A 188 9.30 6.03 0.42
CA THR A 188 10.48 5.26 0.85
C THR A 188 11.33 6.01 1.85
N ALA A 189 11.53 7.32 1.65
CA ALA A 189 12.21 8.17 2.62
C ALA A 189 11.47 8.20 3.96
N GLY A 190 10.14 8.29 3.92
CA GLY A 190 9.27 8.21 5.09
C GLY A 190 9.39 6.86 5.81
N ARG A 191 9.55 5.75 5.08
CA ARG A 191 9.80 4.42 5.68
C ARG A 191 11.14 4.36 6.38
N LEU A 192 12.20 4.87 5.76
CA LEU A 192 13.52 4.94 6.38
C LEU A 192 13.48 5.78 7.67
N ALA A 193 12.83 6.95 7.62
CA ALA A 193 12.62 7.79 8.79
C ALA A 193 11.79 7.06 9.87
N GLY A 194 10.74 6.33 9.47
CA GLY A 194 9.90 5.51 10.34
C GLY A 194 10.67 4.44 11.11
N ILE A 195 11.59 3.75 10.44
CA ILE A 195 12.46 2.75 11.09
C ILE A 195 13.35 3.43 12.14
N LEU A 196 13.97 4.57 11.79
CA LEU A 196 14.80 5.34 12.73
C LEU A 196 14.01 5.88 13.92
N ILE A 197 12.77 6.31 13.70
CA ILE A 197 11.86 6.79 14.77
C ILE A 197 11.40 5.64 15.66
N SER A 198 11.17 4.46 15.08
CA SER A 198 10.78 3.25 15.84
C SER A 198 11.87 2.85 16.84
N TYR A 199 13.15 3.03 16.48
CA TYR A 199 14.28 2.83 17.41
C TYR A 199 14.22 3.76 18.63
N LYS A 200 13.65 4.96 18.51
CA LYS A 200 13.49 5.93 19.61
C LYS A 200 12.31 5.65 20.55
N LYS A 201 11.66 4.48 20.45
CA LYS A 201 10.52 4.06 21.30
C LYS A 201 9.34 5.05 21.33
N VAL A 202 9.06 5.70 20.20
CA VAL A 202 7.86 6.55 20.06
C VAL A 202 6.61 5.66 20.02
N SER A 203 5.49 6.14 20.59
CA SER A 203 4.22 5.42 20.53
C SER A 203 3.73 5.26 19.08
N PRO A 204 3.44 4.03 18.59
CA PRO A 204 2.94 3.80 17.23
C PRO A 204 1.67 4.57 16.90
N ALA A 205 0.81 4.80 17.91
CA ALA A 205 -0.41 5.57 17.73
C ALA A 205 -0.11 7.04 17.37
N LEU A 206 0.95 7.62 17.93
CA LEU A 206 1.35 8.99 17.64
C LEU A 206 1.89 9.11 16.20
N ILE A 207 2.74 8.16 15.78
CA ILE A 207 3.29 8.11 14.43
C ILE A 207 2.15 7.99 13.40
N LEU A 208 1.17 7.12 13.69
CA LEU A 208 0.01 6.94 12.83
C LEU A 208 -0.85 8.20 12.69
N VAL A 209 -1.06 8.96 13.77
CA VAL A 209 -1.78 10.24 13.70
C VAL A 209 -1.03 11.24 12.81
N PHE A 210 0.29 11.35 12.95
CA PHE A 210 1.08 12.22 12.06
C PHE A 210 0.99 11.82 10.59
N ASN A 211 1.05 10.52 10.31
CA ASN A 211 0.90 10.00 8.95
C ASN A 211 -0.48 10.33 8.35
N LEU A 212 -1.55 10.13 9.12
CA LEU A 212 -2.91 10.47 8.67
C LEU A 212 -3.08 11.98 8.45
N ILE A 213 -2.44 12.82 9.28
CA ILE A 213 -2.43 14.27 9.10
C ILE A 213 -1.71 14.62 7.78
N PHE A 214 -0.51 14.09 7.54
CA PHE A 214 0.21 14.35 6.30
C PHE A 214 -0.55 13.86 5.06
N ALA A 215 -1.14 12.66 5.12
CA ALA A 215 -1.93 12.12 4.03
C ALA A 215 -3.18 12.97 3.76
N THR A 216 -3.87 13.43 4.82
CA THR A 216 -5.04 14.31 4.69
C THR A 216 -4.66 15.66 4.12
N MET A 217 -3.59 16.29 4.63
CA MET A 217 -3.08 17.54 4.10
C MET A 217 -2.69 17.42 2.63
N GLY A 218 -1.96 16.36 2.26
CA GLY A 218 -1.54 16.12 0.89
C GLY A 218 -2.72 15.95 -0.05
N ASN A 219 -3.74 15.18 0.37
CA ASN A 219 -4.97 14.99 -0.40
C ASN A 219 -5.77 16.30 -0.55
N VAL A 220 -5.90 17.11 0.50
CA VAL A 220 -6.60 18.41 0.43
C VAL A 220 -5.87 19.38 -0.50
N ILE A 221 -4.53 19.40 -0.48
CA ILE A 221 -3.74 20.21 -1.41
C ILE A 221 -4.01 19.77 -2.86
N LEU A 222 -4.04 18.46 -3.13
CA LEU A 222 -4.36 17.95 -4.46
C LEU A 222 -5.81 18.24 -4.87
N LEU A 223 -6.78 18.15 -3.96
CA LEU A 223 -8.18 18.50 -4.26
C LEU A 223 -8.36 19.95 -4.71
N ILE A 224 -7.64 20.88 -4.10
CA ILE A 224 -7.84 22.32 -4.33
C ILE A 224 -6.94 22.84 -5.46
N PHE A 225 -5.69 22.39 -5.52
CA PHE A 225 -4.66 23.01 -6.34
C PHE A 225 -4.13 22.16 -7.48
N ALA A 226 -4.54 20.89 -7.60
CA ALA A 226 -4.04 20.01 -8.67
C ALA A 226 -4.46 20.42 -10.09
N ASN A 227 -5.40 21.35 -10.26
CA ASN A 227 -5.78 21.91 -11.56
C ASN A 227 -5.06 23.23 -11.87
N SER A 228 -4.53 23.93 -10.86
CA SER A 228 -4.09 25.31 -10.99
C SER A 228 -2.58 25.51 -10.86
N ASN A 229 -1.87 24.62 -10.13
CA ASN A 229 -0.47 24.85 -9.78
C ASN A 229 0.34 23.55 -9.71
N LEU A 230 1.35 23.44 -10.60
CA LEU A 230 2.26 22.30 -10.67
C LEU A 230 3.06 22.09 -9.37
N THR A 231 3.54 23.17 -8.74
CA THR A 231 4.33 23.09 -7.51
C THR A 231 3.50 22.53 -6.37
N LEU A 232 2.25 22.97 -6.23
CA LEU A 232 1.35 22.47 -5.19
C LEU A 232 0.93 21.02 -5.46
N LEU A 233 0.84 20.61 -6.72
CA LEU A 233 0.65 19.21 -7.10
C LEU A 233 1.81 18.34 -6.62
N TRP A 234 3.05 18.76 -6.85
CA TRP A 234 4.24 18.07 -6.33
C TRP A 234 4.27 18.01 -4.81
N VAL A 235 3.99 19.13 -4.13
CA VAL A 235 3.93 19.19 -2.66
C VAL A 235 2.88 18.23 -2.12
N GLY A 236 1.67 18.21 -2.71
CA GLY A 236 0.60 17.30 -2.33
C GLY A 236 0.97 15.83 -2.52
N ALA A 237 1.60 15.49 -3.65
CA ALA A 237 2.06 14.13 -3.95
C ALA A 237 3.15 13.66 -2.96
N VAL A 238 4.15 14.50 -2.67
CA VAL A 238 5.20 14.18 -1.68
C VAL A 238 4.61 14.00 -0.28
N LEU A 239 3.68 14.86 0.12
CA LEU A 239 3.06 14.79 1.45
C LEU A 239 2.18 13.53 1.60
N LEU A 240 1.47 13.14 0.54
CA LEU A 240 0.77 11.86 0.49
C LEU A 240 1.73 10.67 0.62
N GLY A 241 2.85 10.69 -0.11
CA GLY A 241 3.87 9.65 -0.01
C GLY A 241 4.40 9.49 1.42
N LEU A 242 4.77 10.60 2.07
CA LEU A 242 5.17 10.60 3.49
C LEU A 242 4.05 10.06 4.39
N GLY A 243 2.82 10.47 4.17
CA GLY A 243 1.66 10.03 4.93
C GLY A 243 1.35 8.53 4.80
N TYR A 244 1.61 7.90 3.66
CA TYR A 244 1.41 6.45 3.51
C TYR A 244 2.54 5.63 4.15
N SER A 245 3.76 6.14 4.19
CA SER A 245 4.98 5.38 4.50
C SER A 245 4.88 4.30 5.60
N THR A 246 4.37 4.63 6.78
CA THR A 246 4.50 3.77 7.98
C THR A 246 3.17 3.38 8.61
N VAL A 247 2.04 3.70 7.98
CA VAL A 247 0.70 3.43 8.53
C VAL A 247 0.48 1.93 8.73
N PHE A 248 0.76 1.09 7.71
CA PHE A 248 0.59 -0.36 7.82
C PHE A 248 1.34 -0.94 9.03
N ALA A 249 2.62 -0.61 9.16
CA ALA A 249 3.47 -1.09 10.24
C ALA A 249 2.94 -0.62 11.61
N CYS A 250 2.54 0.65 11.75
CA CYS A 250 2.01 1.17 13.00
C CYS A 250 0.65 0.54 13.39
N VAL A 251 -0.24 0.28 12.43
CA VAL A 251 -1.50 -0.43 12.70
C VAL A 251 -1.20 -1.86 13.17
N TYR A 252 -0.31 -2.56 12.48
CA TYR A 252 0.07 -3.92 12.84
C TYR A 252 0.69 -3.99 14.25
N ASP A 253 1.66 -3.12 14.54
CA ASP A 253 2.28 -3.00 15.88
C ASP A 253 1.25 -2.66 16.97
N HIS A 254 0.25 -1.84 16.66
CA HIS A 254 -0.82 -1.51 17.61
C HIS A 254 -1.71 -2.73 17.90
N ILE A 255 -1.99 -3.56 16.89
CA ILE A 255 -2.77 -4.80 17.04
C ILE A 255 -2.01 -5.80 17.89
N GLU A 256 -0.73 -6.03 17.59
CA GLU A 256 0.10 -7.03 18.28
C GLU A 256 0.25 -6.73 19.78
N LYS A 257 0.24 -5.45 20.17
CA LYS A 257 0.25 -5.02 21.58
C LYS A 257 -1.04 -5.34 22.34
N HIS A 258 -2.16 -5.52 21.64
CA HIS A 258 -3.47 -5.71 22.24
C HIS A 258 -4.05 -7.10 22.01
N LEU A 259 -3.52 -7.83 21.03
CA LEU A 259 -3.96 -9.14 20.62
C LEU A 259 -2.73 -9.95 20.17
N GLN A 260 -2.57 -11.16 20.72
CA GLN A 260 -1.60 -12.10 20.15
C GLN A 260 -2.08 -12.52 18.76
N VAL A 261 -1.39 -12.03 17.73
CA VAL A 261 -1.71 -12.34 16.34
C VAL A 261 -1.30 -13.79 16.06
N THR A 262 -2.25 -14.71 16.23
CA THR A 262 -2.07 -16.10 15.79
C THR A 262 -2.14 -16.20 14.27
N ASN A 263 -1.61 -17.28 13.67
CA ASN A 263 -1.64 -17.50 12.22
C ASN A 263 -3.05 -17.34 11.61
N LEU A 264 -4.09 -17.79 12.33
CA LEU A 264 -5.48 -17.65 11.90
C LEU A 264 -5.93 -16.18 11.87
N ILE A 265 -5.62 -15.42 12.91
CA ILE A 265 -6.00 -14.00 13.01
C ILE A 265 -5.26 -13.19 11.94
N GLY A 266 -3.97 -13.47 11.73
CA GLY A 266 -3.19 -12.87 10.65
C GLY A 266 -3.80 -13.15 9.28
N ALA A 267 -4.20 -14.41 9.01
CA ALA A 267 -4.87 -14.77 7.77
C ALA A 267 -6.21 -14.04 7.58
N LEU A 268 -7.03 -13.94 8.64
CA LEU A 268 -8.30 -13.20 8.59
C LEU A 268 -8.10 -11.70 8.32
N LEU A 269 -7.11 -11.08 8.98
CA LEU A 269 -6.75 -9.67 8.74
C LEU A 269 -6.36 -9.44 7.28
N LEU A 270 -5.59 -10.35 6.69
CA LEU A 270 -5.15 -10.25 5.29
C LEU A 270 -6.28 -10.50 4.29
N ILE A 271 -7.17 -11.46 4.54
CA ILE A 271 -8.31 -11.74 3.64
C ILE A 271 -9.29 -10.57 3.63
N VAL A 272 -9.72 -10.12 4.82
CA VAL A 272 -10.68 -9.02 4.93
C VAL A 272 -10.03 -7.69 4.49
N GLY A 273 -8.78 -7.46 4.87
CA GLY A 273 -8.01 -6.31 4.43
C GLY A 273 -7.72 -6.31 2.93
N GLY A 274 -7.60 -7.47 2.29
CA GLY A 274 -7.33 -7.59 0.85
C GLY A 274 -8.56 -7.44 -0.05
N LEU A 275 -9.77 -7.68 0.47
CA LEU A 275 -11.01 -7.54 -0.30
C LEU A 275 -11.40 -6.08 -0.54
N VAL A 276 -11.16 -5.19 0.43
CA VAL A 276 -11.54 -3.78 0.36
C VAL A 276 -10.81 -3.02 -0.77
N PRO A 277 -9.48 -3.18 -0.98
CA PRO A 277 -8.74 -2.55 -2.06
C PRO A 277 -9.27 -2.85 -3.46
N VAL A 278 -9.85 -4.04 -3.70
CA VAL A 278 -10.35 -4.47 -5.01
C VAL A 278 -11.43 -3.52 -5.55
N VAL A 279 -12.18 -2.86 -4.66
CA VAL A 279 -13.26 -1.94 -5.04
C VAL A 279 -12.73 -0.64 -5.64
N TYR A 280 -11.52 -0.20 -5.26
CA TYR A 280 -11.00 1.13 -5.62
C TYR A 280 -10.74 1.28 -7.13
N PRO A 281 -10.01 0.36 -7.80
CA PRO A 281 -9.78 0.48 -9.24
C PRO A 281 -11.07 0.40 -10.06
N LEU A 282 -12.09 -0.30 -9.57
CA LEU A 282 -13.39 -0.38 -10.26
C LEU A 282 -14.12 0.97 -10.25
N ILE A 283 -14.04 1.71 -9.14
CA ILE A 283 -14.66 3.03 -9.02
C ILE A 283 -13.85 4.08 -9.78
N VAL A 284 -12.53 4.11 -9.58
CA VAL A 284 -11.68 5.17 -10.13
C VAL A 284 -11.40 4.94 -11.62
N GLY A 285 -11.20 3.71 -12.07
CA GLY A 285 -10.82 3.40 -13.44
C GLY A 285 -11.82 3.89 -14.50
N ASP A 286 -13.11 3.70 -14.28
CA ASP A 286 -14.15 4.17 -15.23
C ASP A 286 -14.32 5.70 -15.22
N SER A 287 -14.02 6.34 -14.10
CA SER A 287 -14.35 7.74 -13.87
C SER A 287 -13.17 8.71 -14.01
N VAL A 288 -11.93 8.25 -13.87
CA VAL A 288 -10.73 9.11 -13.77
C VAL A 288 -10.50 9.94 -15.03
N GLU A 289 -10.83 9.42 -16.21
CA GLU A 289 -10.66 10.13 -17.49
C GLU A 289 -11.67 11.27 -17.67
N ARG A 290 -12.89 11.11 -17.14
CA ARG A 290 -13.96 12.11 -17.26
C ARG A 290 -13.91 13.14 -16.13
N LYS A 291 -13.53 12.70 -14.94
CA LYS A 291 -13.49 13.49 -13.70
C LYS A 291 -12.26 13.07 -12.88
N PRO A 292 -11.07 13.65 -13.13
CA PRO A 292 -9.83 13.25 -12.46
C PRO A 292 -9.91 13.38 -10.94
N LEU A 293 -10.63 14.38 -10.42
CA LEU A 293 -10.81 14.60 -8.98
C LEU A 293 -11.50 13.44 -8.23
N VAL A 294 -12.15 12.50 -8.93
CA VAL A 294 -12.73 11.29 -8.32
C VAL A 294 -11.69 10.51 -7.53
N LEU A 295 -10.44 10.43 -8.01
CA LEU A 295 -9.35 9.79 -7.28
C LEU A 295 -9.19 10.39 -5.89
N MET A 296 -9.14 11.72 -5.81
CA MET A 296 -8.91 12.44 -4.55
C MET A 296 -10.12 12.38 -3.60
N TYR A 297 -11.35 12.37 -4.14
CA TYR A 297 -12.56 12.16 -3.32
C TYR A 297 -12.61 10.76 -2.72
N VAL A 298 -12.26 9.72 -3.49
CA VAL A 298 -12.19 8.33 -3.00
C VAL A 298 -11.11 8.18 -1.92
N ILE A 299 -9.94 8.80 -2.12
CA ILE A 299 -8.87 8.83 -1.11
C ILE A 299 -9.34 9.58 0.15
N PHE A 300 -10.06 10.69 0.01
CA PHE A 300 -10.55 11.47 1.14
C PHE A 300 -11.55 10.68 1.98
N PHE A 301 -12.47 9.98 1.33
CA PHE A 301 -13.40 9.06 1.98
C PHE A 301 -12.65 7.97 2.75
N SER A 302 -11.65 7.34 2.14
CA SER A 302 -10.85 6.31 2.79
C SER A 302 -10.08 6.85 4.00
N LEU A 303 -9.43 8.01 3.89
CA LEU A 303 -8.74 8.67 5.00
C LEU A 303 -9.68 8.98 6.17
N SER A 304 -10.89 9.44 5.86
CA SER A 304 -11.93 9.72 6.86
C SER A 304 -12.34 8.43 7.58
N MET A 305 -12.58 7.34 6.83
CA MET A 305 -12.91 6.04 7.41
C MET A 305 -11.76 5.48 8.27
N CYS A 306 -10.53 5.54 7.79
CA CYS A 306 -9.34 5.15 8.56
C CYS A 306 -9.25 5.92 9.89
N THR A 307 -9.48 7.24 9.86
CA THR A 307 -9.41 8.08 11.07
C THR A 307 -10.52 7.74 12.07
N VAL A 308 -11.75 7.54 11.60
CA VAL A 308 -12.90 7.18 12.44
C VAL A 308 -12.69 5.81 13.07
N ILE A 309 -12.33 4.81 12.28
CA ILE A 309 -12.13 3.44 12.76
C ILE A 309 -10.95 3.38 13.72
N PHE A 310 -9.83 4.04 13.40
CA PHE A 310 -8.68 4.10 14.29
C PHE A 310 -9.00 4.79 15.63
N SER A 311 -9.80 5.86 15.60
CA SER A 311 -10.28 6.51 16.83
C SER A 311 -11.15 5.55 17.66
N GLY A 312 -11.99 4.74 17.01
CA GLY A 312 -12.78 3.69 17.65
C GLY A 312 -11.90 2.59 18.28
N ILE A 313 -10.87 2.13 17.56
CA ILE A 313 -9.88 1.17 18.09
C ILE A 313 -9.17 1.76 19.31
N TYR A 314 -8.67 3.00 19.21
CA TYR A 314 -7.99 3.69 20.30
C TYR A 314 -8.89 3.85 21.53
N TYR A 315 -10.16 4.19 21.33
CA TYR A 315 -11.15 4.28 22.42
C TYR A 315 -11.35 2.92 23.11
N LEU A 316 -11.54 1.85 22.32
CA LEU A 316 -11.73 0.49 22.84
C LEU A 316 -10.50 -0.05 23.59
N THR A 317 -9.29 0.25 23.11
CA THR A 317 -8.06 -0.32 23.67
C THR A 317 -7.52 0.48 24.87
N VAL A 318 -7.64 1.81 24.86
CA VAL A 318 -7.03 2.68 25.89
C VAL A 318 -8.02 3.13 26.95
N ILE A 319 -9.22 3.57 26.55
CA ILE A 319 -10.18 4.20 27.48
C ILE A 319 -10.98 3.11 28.21
N ARG A 320 -11.51 2.12 27.50
CA ARG A 320 -12.32 1.06 28.12
C ARG A 320 -11.52 0.21 29.10
N LYS A 321 -10.24 -0.08 28.81
CA LYS A 321 -9.35 -0.81 29.73
C LYS A 321 -8.95 -0.03 30.98
N ARG A 322 -8.83 1.31 30.90
CA ARG A 322 -8.59 2.15 32.08
C ARG A 322 -9.80 2.21 33.02
N VAL A 323 -11.02 2.10 32.49
CA VAL A 323 -12.26 2.10 33.28
C VAL A 323 -12.52 0.74 33.94
N SER A 324 -12.01 -0.36 33.38
CA SER A 324 -12.18 -1.71 33.92
C SER A 324 -11.14 -2.13 34.98
N ILE A 325 -10.11 -1.32 35.25
CA ILE A 325 -9.25 -1.52 36.42
C ILE A 325 -9.93 -0.77 37.56
N PRO A 326 -10.51 -1.45 38.57
CA PRO A 326 -10.99 -0.76 39.76
C PRO A 326 -9.79 -0.02 40.35
N GLN A 327 -9.98 1.25 40.70
CA GLN A 327 -9.12 1.87 41.70
C GLN A 327 -9.33 1.12 43.01
N GLU A 328 -8.63 0.00 43.19
CA GLU A 328 -8.48 -0.55 44.52
C GLU A 328 -7.68 0.46 45.34
N GLY A 329 -8.27 0.83 46.47
CA GLY A 329 -7.98 2.03 47.21
C GLY A 329 -6.55 2.11 47.75
N PHE A 330 -6.09 3.35 47.89
CA PHE A 330 -5.27 3.72 49.04
C PHE A 330 -6.15 3.82 50.28
#